data_AF-A0A3D3DNR1-F1
#
_entry.id   AF-A0A3D3DNR1-F1
#
_cell.length_a   1.000
_cell.length_b   1.000
_cell.length_c   1.000
_cell.angle_alpha   90.00
_cell.angle_beta   90.00
_cell.angle_gamma   90.00
#
_symmetry.space_group_name_H-M   'P 1'
#
loop_
_entity.id
_entity.type
_entity.pdbx_description
1 polymer ?
#
loop_
_entity_poly.entity_id
_entity_poly.type
_entity_poly.pdbx_seq_one_letter_code
_entity_poly.pdbx_strand_id
1 'polypeptide(L)' 'MSNPRARPISPHLQVYRPQLTSVLSIMHRLTGIFLSGVTMVLSLWLVNIAFGEVAYSV' A
#
# COMPACT_ATOMS: atom_id res chain seq x y z
N MET A 1 0.11 -12.51 40.86
CA MET A 1 0.41 -11.36 39.98
C MET A 1 -0.88 -10.87 39.35
N SER A 2 -1.19 -9.58 39.50
CA SER A 2 -2.43 -8.94 39.03
C SER A 2 -2.55 -9.00 37.51
N ASN A 3 -3.63 -9.59 37.01
CA ASN A 3 -4.04 -9.48 35.60
C ASN A 3 -4.40 -8.00 35.33
N PRO A 4 -3.60 -7.22 34.57
CA PRO A 4 -3.91 -5.82 34.35
C PRO A 4 -5.15 -5.78 33.44
N ARG A 5 -6.30 -5.39 33.99
CA ARG A 5 -7.48 -5.05 33.18
C ARG A 5 -7.06 -4.03 32.12
N ALA A 6 -7.07 -4.45 30.85
CA ALA A 6 -6.71 -3.59 29.73
C ALA A 6 -7.64 -2.38 29.74
N ARG A 7 -7.06 -1.18 29.78
CA ARG A 7 -7.84 0.05 29.76
C ARG A 7 -8.48 0.20 28.38
N PRO A 8 -9.76 0.56 28.30
CA PRO A 8 -10.40 0.78 27.00
C PRO A 8 -9.73 1.96 26.29
N ILE A 9 -9.53 1.80 24.99
CA ILE A 9 -9.01 2.86 24.11
C ILE A 9 -10.12 3.88 23.82
N SER A 10 -9.76 5.16 23.75
CA SER A 10 -10.73 6.17 23.35
C SER A 10 -11.13 5.97 21.87
N PRO A 11 -12.39 6.27 21.51
CA PRO A 11 -12.81 6.27 20.12
C PRO A 11 -12.02 7.34 19.36
N HIS A 12 -11.17 6.91 18.43
CA HIS A 12 -10.25 7.77 17.70
C HIS A 12 -10.69 7.89 16.23
N LEU A 13 -10.45 6.86 15.41
CA LEU A 13 -10.81 6.89 13.98
C LEU A 13 -12.32 6.83 13.74
N GLN A 14 -13.07 6.15 14.62
CA GLN A 14 -14.52 6.00 14.48
C GLN A 14 -15.28 7.32 14.66
N VAL A 15 -14.75 8.27 15.43
CA VAL A 15 -15.39 9.57 15.72
C VAL A 15 -14.69 10.71 14.97
N TYR A 16 -13.57 10.42 14.30
CA TYR A 16 -12.81 11.40 13.55
C TYR A 16 -13.57 11.85 12.29
N ARG A 17 -13.59 13.17 12.03
CA ARG A 17 -14.17 13.75 10.81
C ARG A 17 -13.09 13.84 9.72
N PRO A 18 -13.23 13.11 8.59
CA PRO A 18 -12.23 13.15 7.53
C PRO A 18 -12.08 14.55 6.92
N GLN A 19 -10.87 15.08 6.94
CA GLN A 19 -10.50 16.33 6.28
C GLN A 19 -9.87 16.03 4.91
N LEU A 20 -9.98 16.94 3.95
CA LEU A 20 -9.40 16.75 2.61
C LEU A 20 -7.90 16.47 2.66
N THR A 21 -7.15 17.14 3.53
CA THR A 21 -5.71 16.93 3.72
C THR A 21 -5.38 15.53 4.25
N SER A 22 -6.17 15.02 5.19
CA SER A 22 -5.99 13.67 5.73
C SER A 22 -6.32 12.60 4.70
N VAL A 23 -7.41 12.77 3.95
CA VAL A 23 -7.79 11.86 2.86
C VAL A 23 -6.71 11.88 1.78
N LEU A 24 -6.25 13.06 1.36
CA LEU A 24 -5.19 13.22 0.38
C LEU A 24 -3.90 12.52 0.83
N SER A 25 -3.50 12.66 2.10
CA SER A 25 -2.31 11.99 2.63
C SER A 25 -2.43 10.46 2.57
N ILE A 26 -3.59 9.90 2.96
CA ILE A 26 -3.84 8.45 2.89
C ILE A 26 -3.81 7.99 1.43
N MET A 27 -4.50 8.69 0.53
CA MET A 27 -4.55 8.34 -0.89
C MET A 27 -3.17 8.41 -1.53
N HIS A 28 -2.35 9.41 -1.23
CA HIS A 28 -0.99 9.51 -1.76
C HIS A 28 -0.11 8.33 -1.34
N ARG A 29 -0.26 7.84 -0.10
CA ARG A 29 0.45 6.64 0.36
C ARG A 29 -0.01 5.40 -0.40
N LEU A 30 -1.33 5.24 -0.57
CA LEU A 30 -1.90 4.10 -1.29
C LEU A 30 -1.49 4.10 -2.77
N THR A 31 -1.57 5.25 -3.45
CA THR A 31 -1.14 5.36 -4.85
C THR A 31 0.36 5.15 -4.98
N GLY A 32 1.17 5.61 -4.03
CA GLY A 32 2.60 5.33 -3.98
C GLY A 32 2.91 3.83 -3.95
N ILE A 33 2.29 3.08 -3.03
CA ILE A 33 2.46 1.61 -2.92
C ILE A 33 2.02 0.93 -4.22
N PHE A 34 0.86 1.31 -4.75
CA PHE A 34 0.35 0.76 -6.00
C PHE A 34 1.30 1.01 -7.17
N LEU A 35 1.78 2.25 -7.32
CA LEU A 35 2.66 2.64 -8.41
C LEU A 35 4.00 1.90 -8.33
N SER A 36 4.57 1.74 -7.13
CA SER A 36 5.77 0.91 -6.94
C SER A 36 5.56 -0.54 -7.41
N GLY A 37 4.42 -1.16 -7.07
CA GLY A 37 4.09 -2.51 -7.52
C GLY A 37 3.93 -2.60 -9.04
N VAL A 38 3.18 -1.67 -9.64
CA VAL A 38 2.99 -1.61 -11.09
C VAL A 38 4.31 -1.41 -11.83
N THR A 39 5.17 -0.49 -11.36
CA THR A 39 6.48 -0.26 -11.96
C THR A 39 7.38 -1.49 -11.88
N MET A 40 7.33 -2.25 -10.78
CA MET A 40 8.09 -3.49 -10.64
C MET A 40 7.62 -4.56 -11.63
N VAL A 41 6.31 -4.75 -11.79
CA VAL A 41 5.76 -5.71 -12.75
C VAL A 41 6.07 -5.28 -14.19
N LEU A 42 5.90 -3.98 -14.48
CA LEU A 42 6.18 -3.42 -15.80
C LEU A 42 7.66 -3.56 -16.16
N SER A 43 8.58 -3.30 -15.23
CA SER A 43 10.02 -3.43 -15.49
C SER A 43 10.41 -4.87 -15.77
N LEU A 44 9.89 -5.85 -15.01
CA LEU A 44 10.10 -7.27 -15.27
C LEU A 44 9.57 -7.67 -16.65
N TRP A 45 8.38 -7.19 -17.02
CA TRP A 45 7.82 -7.46 -18.35
C TRP A 45 8.68 -6.88 -19.47
N LEU A 46 9.14 -5.63 -19.34
CA LEU A 46 10.04 -4.99 -20.31
C LEU A 46 11.38 -5.72 -20.43
N VAL A 47 11.90 -6.23 -19.32
CA VAL A 47 13.12 -7.05 -19.32
C VAL A 47 12.92 -8.36 -20.09
N ASN A 48 11.78 -9.03 -19.93
CA ASN A 48 11.46 -10.23 -20.72
C ASN A 48 11.38 -9.94 -22.23
N ILE A 49 10.82 -8.78 -22.61
CA ILE A 49 10.83 -8.34 -24.02
C ILE A 49 12.26 -8.15 -24.52
N ALA A 50 13.13 -7.55 -23.72
CA ALA A 50 14.52 -7.28 -24.12
C ALA A 50 15.34 -8.55 -24.35
N PHE A 51 15.07 -9.63 -23.60
CA PHE A 51 15.79 -10.90 -23.72
C PHE A 51 15.28 -11.83 -24.84
N GLY A 52 14.21 -11.45 -25.54
CA GLY A 52 13.72 -12.16 -26.72
C GLY A 52 12.84 -13.38 -26.42
N GLU A 53 12.55 -14.16 -27.47
CA GLU A 53 11.46 -15.14 -27.52
C GLU A 53 11.46 -16.16 -26.38
N VAL A 54 12.62 -16.69 -25.98
CA VAL A 54 12.73 -17.67 -24.88
C VAL A 54 12.28 -17.08 -23.52
N ALA A 55 12.40 -15.77 -23.32
CA ALA A 55 12.10 -15.13 -22.04
C ALA A 55 10.61 -14.75 -21.88
N TYR A 56 9.90 -14.44 -22.97
CA TYR A 56 8.46 -14.09 -22.92
C TYR A 56 7.52 -15.22 -23.36
N SER A 57 8.04 -16.35 -23.89
CA SER A 57 7.24 -17.50 -24.36
C SER A 57 6.98 -18.58 -23.30
N VAL A 58 7.52 -18.41 -22.09
CA VAL A 58 7.17 -19.19 -20.88
C VAL A 58 5.89 -18.68 -20.25
#